data_AF-A0A972GF76-F1
#
_entry.id   AF-A0A972GF76-F1
#
_cell.length_a   1.000
_cell.length_b   1.000
_cell.length_c   1.000
_cell.angle_alpha   90.00
_cell.angle_beta   90.00
_cell.angle_gamma   90.00
#
_symmetry.space_group_name_H-M   'P 1'
#
loop_
_entity.id
_entity.type
_entity.pdbx_description
1 polymer ?
#
loop_
_entity_poly.entity_id
_entity_poly.type
_entity_poly.pdbx_seq_one_letter_code
_entity_poly.pdbx_strand_id
1 'polypeptide(L)'
;MLTPIESPFKKLLFFLQRLDDAKLRYKSDHVRDAIMISVTVPDERWEVEFFEDGLIEVERFISTGTMENEDMIERLFIRFGDN
;
A
#
# COMPACT_ATOMS: atom_id res chain seq x y z
N MET A 1 -6.88 5.22 -32.64
CA MET A 1 -5.69 5.77 -31.97
C MET A 1 -5.75 5.31 -30.53
N LEU A 2 -4.79 4.52 -30.07
CA LEU A 2 -4.65 4.21 -28.65
C LEU A 2 -4.07 5.47 -27.99
N THR A 3 -4.70 5.97 -26.93
CA THR A 3 -4.11 7.02 -26.08
C THR A 3 -2.69 6.58 -25.67
N PRO A 4 -1.69 7.48 -25.65
CA PRO A 4 -0.39 7.12 -25.11
C PRO A 4 -0.60 6.62 -23.69
N ILE A 5 -0.21 5.38 -23.41
CA ILE A 5 -0.17 4.86 -22.05
C ILE A 5 0.71 5.83 -21.28
N GLU A 6 0.12 6.61 -20.38
CA GLU A 6 0.89 7.46 -19.49
C GLU A 6 1.82 6.55 -18.70
N SER A 7 3.12 6.75 -18.87
CA SER A 7 4.16 5.92 -18.27
C SER A 7 3.88 5.72 -16.76
N PRO A 8 3.71 4.47 -16.28
CA PRO A 8 3.46 4.20 -14.86
C PRO A 8 4.58 4.76 -13.98
N PHE A 9 5.82 4.76 -14.48
CA PHE A 9 6.95 5.38 -13.80
C PHE A 9 6.76 6.89 -13.56
N LYS A 10 6.19 7.63 -14.52
CA LYS A 10 5.88 9.06 -14.32
C LYS A 10 4.79 9.26 -13.27
N LYS A 11 3.74 8.43 -13.29
CA LYS A 11 2.65 8.49 -12.30
C LYS A 11 3.18 8.18 -10.90
N LEU A 12 4.04 7.17 -10.77
CA LEU A 12 4.73 6.83 -9.54
C LEU A 12 5.57 8.01 -9.02
N LEU A 13 6.48 8.56 -9.82
CA LEU A 13 7.30 9.70 -9.40
C LEU A 13 6.46 10.92 -8.98
N PHE A 14 5.39 11.21 -9.72
CA PHE A 14 4.46 12.28 -9.35
C PHE A 14 3.78 12.00 -8.00
N PHE A 15 3.33 10.77 -7.79
CA PHE A 15 2.72 10.35 -6.53
C PHE A 15 3.70 10.47 -5.35
N LEU A 16 4.94 9.98 -5.50
CA LEU A 16 5.97 10.08 -4.47
C LEU A 16 6.30 11.53 -4.12
N GLN A 17 6.45 12.40 -5.13
CA GLN A 17 6.65 13.83 -4.88
C GLN A 17 5.50 14.45 -4.08
N ARG A 18 4.25 14.04 -4.35
CA ARG A 18 3.08 14.53 -3.62
C ARG A 18 3.07 14.06 -2.16
N LEU A 19 3.53 12.83 -1.89
CA LEU A 19 3.72 12.34 -0.53
C LEU A 19 4.81 13.12 0.21
N ASP A 20 5.94 13.38 -0.46
CA ASP A 20 7.06 14.16 0.09
C ASP A 20 6.64 15.60 0.43
N ASP A 21 5.94 16.28 -0.49
CA ASP A 21 5.40 17.62 -0.27
C ASP A 21 4.47 17.67 0.95
N ALA A 22 3.65 16.61 1.12
CA ALA A 22 2.73 16.46 2.23
C ALA A 22 3.40 15.94 3.52
N LYS A 23 4.70 15.64 3.47
CA LYS A 23 5.48 15.04 4.56
C LYS A 23 4.90 13.71 5.08
N LEU A 24 4.25 12.96 4.19
CA LEU A 24 3.72 11.64 4.50
C LEU A 24 4.83 10.61 4.35
N ARG A 25 5.11 9.86 5.42
CA ARG A 25 6.07 8.76 5.36
C ARG A 25 5.46 7.59 4.60
N TYR A 26 6.23 7.05 3.66
CA TYR A 26 5.86 5.85 2.91
C TYR A 26 7.01 4.85 2.85
N LYS A 27 6.67 3.62 2.41
CA LYS A 27 7.63 2.58 2.03
C LYS A 27 7.29 2.11 0.62
N SER A 28 8.31 1.72 -0.13
CA SER A 28 8.15 1.04 -1.41
C SER A 28 8.46 -0.44 -1.27
N ASP A 29 7.69 -1.28 -1.93
CA ASP A 29 7.93 -2.73 -2.03
C ASP A 29 7.70 -3.22 -3.46
N HIS A 30 8.26 -4.39 -3.79
CA HIS A 30 7.96 -5.11 -5.02
C HIS A 30 6.96 -6.22 -4.71
N VAL A 31 5.75 -6.11 -5.27
CA VAL A 31 4.68 -7.08 -5.05
C VAL A 31 4.22 -7.61 -6.40
N ARG A 32 4.41 -8.91 -6.64
CA ARG A 32 4.02 -9.61 -7.88
C ARG A 32 4.63 -8.94 -9.12
N ASP A 33 3.84 -8.16 -9.85
CA ASP A 33 4.14 -7.44 -11.09
C ASP A 33 3.94 -5.92 -10.94
N ALA A 34 3.93 -5.40 -9.71
CA ALA A 34 3.74 -4.00 -9.38
C ALA A 34 4.80 -3.46 -8.40
N ILE A 35 4.96 -2.13 -8.41
CA ILE A 35 5.59 -1.38 -7.31
C ILE A 35 4.48 -0.93 -6.37
N MET A 36 4.51 -1.41 -5.13
CA MET A 36 3.56 -1.00 -4.09
C MET A 36 4.15 0.12 -3.25
N ILE A 37 3.39 1.18 -3.04
CA ILE A 37 3.69 2.23 -2.08
C ILE A 37 2.73 2.11 -0.90
N SER A 38 3.26 1.79 0.27
CA SER A 38 2.49 1.73 1.52
C SER A 38 2.63 3.05 2.28
N VAL A 39 1.50 3.67 2.60
CA VAL A 39 1.43 4.90 3.41
C VAL A 39 0.70 4.59 4.71
N THR A 40 1.31 4.88 5.85
CA THR A 40 0.66 4.74 7.16
C THR A 40 0.35 6.12 7.71
N VAL A 41 -0.92 6.38 7.98
CA VAL A 41 -1.43 7.59 8.62
C VAL A 41 -2.21 7.20 9.87
N PRO A 42 -2.62 8.13 10.74
CA PRO A 42 -3.46 7.79 11.89
C PRO A 42 -4.68 6.97 11.44
N ASP A 43 -4.90 5.85 12.13
CA ASP A 43 -6.02 4.92 11.92
C ASP A 43 -6.11 4.26 10.54
N GLU A 44 -5.17 4.50 9.62
CA GLU A 44 -5.25 3.95 8.27
C GLU A 44 -3.89 3.53 7.70
N ARG A 45 -3.94 2.48 6.88
CA ARG A 45 -2.86 2.09 6.00
C ARG A 45 -3.39 2.05 4.58
N TRP A 46 -2.70 2.73 3.68
CA TRP A 46 -2.99 2.73 2.25
C TRP A 46 -1.92 1.95 1.52
N GLU A 47 -2.32 1.11 0.58
CA GLU A 47 -1.45 0.38 -0.32
C GLU A 47 -1.82 0.79 -1.75
N VAL A 48 -0.87 1.37 -2.47
CA VAL A 48 -1.05 1.86 -3.85
C VAL A 48 -0.09 1.11 -4.76
N GLU A 49 -0.62 0.22 -5.59
CA GLU A 49 0.16 -0.62 -6.51
C GLU A 49 0.18 -0.02 -7.91
N PHE A 50 1.38 0.18 -8.48
CA PHE A 50 1.60 0.68 -9.84
C PHE A 50 2.11 -0.44 -10.74
N PHE A 51 1.30 -0.87 -11.71
CA PHE A 51 1.60 -1.97 -12.64
C PHE A 51 2.30 -1.48 -13.91
N GLU A 52 2.97 -2.39 -14.63
CA GLU A 52 3.70 -2.02 -15.87
C GLU A 52 2.79 -1.52 -17.00
N ASP A 53 1.54 -1.98 -17.03
CA ASP A 53 0.55 -1.63 -18.05
C ASP A 53 -0.13 -0.27 -17.79
N GLY A 54 0.19 0.36 -16.65
CA GLY A 54 -0.36 1.64 -16.24
C GLY A 54 -1.61 1.55 -15.36
N LEU A 55 -2.08 0.34 -15.02
CA LEU A 55 -3.07 0.12 -13.98
C LEU A 55 -2.52 0.61 -12.63
N ILE A 56 -3.41 1.21 -11.83
CA ILE A 56 -3.14 1.56 -10.45
C ILE A 56 -4.25 0.97 -9.61
N GLU A 57 -3.88 0.14 -8.64
CA GLU A 57 -4.80 -0.37 -7.63
C GLU A 57 -4.55 0.34 -6.30
N VAL A 58 -5.64 0.61 -5.57
CA VAL A 58 -5.58 1.30 -4.27
C VAL A 58 -6.42 0.52 -3.28
N GLU A 59 -5.78 0.03 -2.23
CA GLU A 59 -6.45 -0.55 -1.07
C GLU A 59 -6.24 0.32 0.17
N ARG A 60 -7.29 0.43 0.99
CA ARG A 60 -7.28 1.18 2.24
C ARG A 60 -7.73 0.28 3.38
N PHE A 61 -6.85 0.08 4.33
CA PHE A 61 -7.11 -0.58 5.60
C PHE A 61 -7.43 0.47 6.65
N ILE A 62 -8.57 0.33 7.31
CA ILE A 62 -9.03 1.25 8.37
C ILE A 62 -8.99 0.50 9.70
N SER A 63 -8.36 1.09 10.70
CA SER A 63 -8.35 0.61 12.08
C SER A 63 -9.76 0.65 12.65
N THR A 64 -10.15 -0.38 13.40
CA THR A 64 -11.39 -0.38 14.19
C THR A 64 -11.27 0.45 15.47
N GLY A 65 -10.08 0.97 15.78
CA GLY A 65 -9.79 1.72 17.01
C GLY A 65 -9.77 0.85 18.28
N THR A 66 -9.92 -0.47 18.14
CA THR A 66 -9.92 -1.42 19.26
C THR A 66 -8.52 -1.98 19.46
N MET A 67 -8.02 -1.90 20.70
CA MET A 67 -6.78 -2.56 21.09
C MET A 67 -7.09 -3.92 21.71
N GLU A 68 -6.42 -4.95 21.20
CA GLU A 68 -6.49 -6.30 21.74
C GLU A 68 -5.33 -6.55 22.72
N ASN A 69 -5.45 -7.58 23.55
CA ASN A 69 -4.40 -7.99 24.49
C ASN A 69 -3.40 -8.98 23.86
N GLU A 70 -2.38 -9.36 24.63
CA GLU A 70 -1.30 -10.26 24.17
C GLU A 70 -1.77 -11.66 23.78
N ASP A 71 -2.92 -12.14 24.31
CA ASP A 71 -3.52 -13.44 23.95
C ASP A 71 -3.80 -13.53 22.44
N MET A 72 -3.99 -12.40 21.78
CA MET A 72 -4.21 -12.37 20.33
C MET A 72 -2.99 -12.79 19.51
N ILE A 73 -1.78 -12.73 20.08
CA ILE A 73 -0.56 -13.18 19.41
C ILE A 73 -0.63 -14.70 19.21
N GLU A 74 -1.00 -15.46 20.24
CA GLU A 74 -1.14 -16.92 20.11
C GLU A 74 -2.27 -17.28 19.13
N ARG A 75 -3.40 -16.57 19.19
CA ARG A 75 -4.53 -16.78 18.27
C ARG A 75 -4.16 -16.49 16.81
N LEU A 76 -3.26 -15.53 16.54
CA LEU A 76 -2.75 -15.26 15.19
C LEU A 76 -2.11 -16.54 14.61
N PHE A 77 -1.23 -17.19 15.37
CA PHE A 77 -0.56 -18.41 14.94
C PHE A 77 -1.49 -19.62 14.89
N ILE A 78 -2.41 -19.78 15.84
CA ILE A 78 -3.42 -20.87 15.77
C ILE A 78 -4.27 -20.75 14.51
N ARG A 79 -4.62 -19.53 14.11
CA ARG A 79 -5.54 -19.30 12.98
C ARG A 79 -4.85 -19.30 11.63
N PHE A 80 -3.60 -18.84 11.55
CA PHE A 80 -2.91 -18.58 10.29
C PHE A 80 -1.48 -19.15 10.22
N GLY A 81 -0.97 -19.75 11.30
CA GLY A 81 0.41 -20.20 11.44
C GLY A 81 0.71 -21.56 10.82
N ASP A 82 -0.32 -22.30 10.36
CA ASP A 82 -0.13 -23.57 9.67
C ASP A 82 -0.11 -23.35 8.15
N ASN A 83 1.10 -23.34 7.58
CA ASN A 83 1.40 -23.70 6.19
C ASN A 83 2.45 -24.81 6.18
#